data_AF-A0A953WD02-F1
#
_entry.id   AF-A0A953WD02-F1
#
_cell.length_a   1.000
_cell.length_b   1.000
_cell.length_c   1.000
_cell.angle_alpha   90.00
_cell.angle_beta   90.00
_cell.angle_gamma   90.00
#
_symmetry.space_group_name_H-M   'P 1'
#
loop_
_entity.id
_entity.type
_entity.pdbx_description
1 polymer ?
#
loop_
_entity_poly.entity_id
_entity_poly.type
_entity_poly.pdbx_seq_one_letter_code
_entity_poly.pdbx_strand_id
1 'polypeptide(L)' 'NGIETGQSTHTGVFSIVIVPPRTEEALRANPLGLYVHGLNWSKDHQ' A
#
# COMPACT_ATOMS: atom_id res chain seq x y z
N ASN A 1 14.58 -10.25 33.82
CA ASN A 1 15.08 -9.20 32.90
C ASN A 1 14.35 -9.37 31.58
N GLY A 2 13.27 -8.61 31.40
CA GLY A 2 12.34 -8.76 30.27
C GLY A 2 12.95 -8.28 28.96
N ILE A 3 12.63 -8.97 27.87
CA ILE A 3 12.98 -8.57 26.51
C ILE A 3 12.10 -7.39 26.11
N GLU A 4 12.70 -6.21 25.93
CA GLU A 4 12.04 -5.14 25.22
C GLU A 4 12.04 -5.53 23.74
N THR A 5 10.92 -6.09 23.27
CA THR A 5 10.75 -6.39 21.85
C THR A 5 10.72 -5.06 21.11
N GLY A 6 11.89 -4.64 20.60
CA GLY A 6 12.08 -3.33 19.98
C GLY A 6 10.98 -3.02 18.97
N GLN A 7 10.24 -1.94 19.22
CA GLN A 7 9.18 -1.48 18.34
C GLN A 7 9.83 -0.82 17.12
N SER A 8 9.68 -1.44 15.95
CA SER A 8 10.18 -0.86 14.69
C SER A 8 9.09 -0.01 14.05
N THR A 9 9.35 1.28 13.86
CA THR A 9 8.48 2.16 13.09
C THR A 9 8.82 2.05 11.60
N HIS A 10 7.80 1.94 10.76
CA HIS A 10 7.95 1.90 9.31
C HIS A 10 7.14 3.03 8.68
N THR A 11 7.78 3.81 7.82
CA THR A 11 7.08 4.82 7.01
C THR A 11 6.98 4.31 5.58
N GLY A 12 5.75 4.21 5.08
CA GLY A 12 5.45 3.81 3.71
C GLY A 12 4.82 4.94 2.93
N VAL A 13 5.38 5.27 1.77
CA VAL A 13 4.80 6.19 0.79
C VAL A 13 4.27 5.36 -0.37
N PHE A 14 2.98 5.51 -0.66
CA PHE A 14 2.30 4.77 -1.73
C PHE A 14 1.69 5.74 -2.72
N SER A 15 1.94 5.50 -4.00
CA SER A 15 1.33 6.24 -5.11
C SER A 15 0.19 5.42 -5.67
N ILE A 16 -1.04 5.91 -5.52
CA ILE A 16 -2.27 5.25 -5.99
C ILE A 16 -2.78 6.00 -7.22
N VAL A 17 -3.14 5.25 -8.26
CA VAL A 17 -3.79 5.76 -9.47
C VAL A 17 -5.19 5.16 -9.54
N ILE A 18 -6.17 6.02 -9.84
CA ILE A 18 -7.56 5.63 -10.07
C ILE A 18 -7.76 5.52 -11.58
N VAL A 19 -8.00 4.30 -12.05
CA VAL A 19 -8.32 4.04 -13.47
C VAL A 19 -9.76 3.56 -13.53
N PRO A 20 -10.71 4.36 -14.04
CA PRO A 20 -12.09 3.93 -14.12
C PRO A 20 -12.19 2.67 -15.02
N PRO A 21 -12.81 1.59 -14.53
CA PRO A 21 -12.97 0.38 -15.33
C PRO A 21 -13.85 0.69 -16.55
N ARG A 22 -13.35 0.34 -17.74
CA ARG A 22 -14.06 0.57 -19.03
C ARG A 22 -14.79 -0.66 -19.56
N THR A 23 -14.69 -1.78 -18.86
CA THR A 23 -15.31 -3.07 -19.22
C THR A 23 -16.03 -3.65 -18.00
N GLU A 24 -17.09 -4.42 -18.23
CA GLU A 24 -17.86 -5.08 -17.15
C GLU A 24 -17.01 -6.07 -16.34
N GLU A 25 -16.08 -6.76 -17.00
CA GLU A 25 -15.13 -7.67 -16.36
C GLU A 25 -14.22 -6.92 -15.37
N ALA A 26 -13.71 -5.75 -15.75
CA ALA A 26 -12.89 -4.91 -14.89
C ALA A 26 -13.71 -4.27 -13.75
N LEU A 27 -14.95 -3.89 -14.00
CA LEU A 27 -15.86 -3.33 -12.99
C LEU A 27 -16.21 -4.38 -11.92
N ARG A 28 -16.39 -5.65 -12.31
CA ARG A 28 -16.63 -6.74 -11.35
C ARG A 28 -15.39 -7.09 -10.53
N ALA A 29 -14.21 -7.04 -11.14
CA ALA A 29 -12.96 -7.37 -10.46
C ALA A 29 -12.46 -6.24 -9.55
N ASN A 30 -12.66 -4.98 -9.94
CA ASN A 30 -12.23 -3.80 -9.18
C ASN A 30 -13.18 -2.62 -9.45
N PRO A 31 -14.32 -2.55 -8.74
CA PRO A 31 -15.35 -1.53 -8.99
C PRO A 31 -14.86 -0.10 -8.71
N LEU A 32 -13.77 0.07 -7.95
CA LEU A 32 -13.16 1.38 -7.68
C LEU A 32 -11.98 1.69 -8.60
N GLY A 33 -11.47 0.72 -9.36
CA GLY A 33 -10.36 0.94 -10.27
C GLY A 33 -9.07 1.39 -9.58
N LEU A 34 -8.85 0.98 -8.34
CA LEU A 34 -7.68 1.36 -7.55
C LEU A 34 -6.47 0.51 -7.94
N TYR A 35 -5.39 1.15 -8.39
CA TYR A 35 -4.12 0.52 -8.72
C TYR A 35 -2.96 1.21 -8.01
N VAL A 36 -2.07 0.42 -7.40
CA VAL A 36 -0.84 0.94 -6.79
C VAL A 36 0.23 1.03 -7.87
N HIS A 37 0.70 2.24 -8.14
CA HIS A 37 1.72 2.49 -9.17
C HIS A 37 3.13 2.53 -8.58
N GLY A 38 3.26 2.86 -7.30
CA GLY A 38 4.55 2.92 -6.62
C GLY A 38 4.41 2.65 -5.14
N LEU A 39 5.35 1.90 -4.59
CA LEU A 39 5.45 1.57 -3.17
C LEU A 39 6.88 1.81 -2.74
N ASN A 40 7.08 2.75 -1.81
CA ASN A 40 8.36 2.98 -1.16
C ASN A 40 8.17 2.78 0.33
N TRP A 41 8.85 1.80 0.90
CA TRP A 41 8.94 1.66 2.35
C TRP A 41 10.31 2.14 2.78
N SER A 42 10.40 2.73 3.96
CA SER A 42 11.65 2.93 4.67
C SER A 42 11.48 2.46 6.10
N LYS A 43 12.39 1.59 6.55
CA LYS A 43 12.52 1.25 7.97
C LYS A 43 13.13 2.47 8.63
N ASP A 44 12.43 3.04 9.61
CA ASP A 44 13.06 4.00 10.50
C ASP A 44 14.09 3.22 11.32
N HIS A 45 15.36 3.37 10.97
CA HIS A 45 16.46 2.72 11.68
C HIS A 45 16.87 3.67 12.80
N GLN A 46 16.25 3.50 13.97
CA GLN A 46 16.72 4.12 15.20
C GLN A 46 18.00 3.43 15.70
#